data_AF-A0AAE4K851-F1
#
_entry.id   AF-A0AAE4K851-F1
#
_cell.length_a   1.000
_cell.length_b   1.000
_cell.length_c   1.000
_cell.angle_alpha   90.00
_cell.angle_beta   90.00
_cell.angle_gamma   90.00
#
_symmetry.space_group_name_H-M   'P 1'
#
loop_
_entity.id
_entity.type
_entity.pdbx_description
1 polymer ?
#
loop_
_entity_poly.entity_id
_entity_poly.type
_entity_poly.pdbx_seq_one_letter_code
_entity_poly.pdbx_strand_id
1 'polypeptide(L)' 'MITARRKDDGSFEVMSGYMRLQVQLELQGKAEVVVTGSGETLHVHEVDGRLVALSEDAQANVEDLATAAINRARR' A
#
# COMPACT_ATOMS: atom_id res chain seq x y z
N MET A 1 -4.17 -8.79 -10.89
CA MET A 1 -2.81 -8.61 -10.36
C MET A 1 -2.28 -7.25 -10.77
N ILE A 2 -1.62 -6.56 -9.84
CA ILE A 2 -0.84 -5.34 -10.07
C ILE A 2 0.59 -5.70 -9.70
N THR A 3 1.56 -5.36 -10.53
CA THR A 3 2.97 -5.66 -10.25
C THR A 3 3.82 -4.42 -10.32
N ALA A 4 4.84 -4.37 -9.48
CA ALA A 4 5.83 -3.29 -9.49
C ALA A 4 7.25 -3.83 -9.48
N ARG A 5 8.21 -3.03 -9.90
CA ARG A 5 9.65 -3.29 -9.77
C ARG A 5 10.24 -2.29 -8.78
N ARG A 6 11.12 -2.77 -7.89
CA ARG A 6 11.96 -1.91 -7.05
C ARG A 6 13.08 -1.28 -7.88
N LYS A 7 13.23 0.04 -7.81
CA LYS A 7 14.34 0.80 -8.41
C LYS A 7 15.51 0.93 -7.44
N ASP A 8 16.68 1.29 -7.97
CA ASP A 8 17.92 1.40 -7.19
C ASP A 8 17.86 2.52 -6.14
N ASP A 9 17.02 3.53 -6.35
CA ASP A 9 16.75 4.62 -5.41
C ASP A 9 15.75 4.25 -4.29
N GLY A 10 15.29 3.00 -4.27
CA GLY A 10 14.31 2.51 -3.30
C GLY A 10 12.85 2.79 -3.67
N SER A 11 12.57 3.53 -4.74
CA SER A 11 11.22 3.74 -5.25
C SER A 11 10.69 2.50 -5.98
N PHE A 12 9.39 2.51 -6.30
CA PHE A 12 8.72 1.43 -7.01
C PHE A 12 8.10 1.93 -8.31
N GLU A 13 8.25 1.14 -9.37
CA GLU A 13 7.62 1.39 -10.67
C GLU A 13 6.54 0.37 -10.93
N VAL A 14 5.31 0.83 -11.20
CA VAL A 14 4.23 -0.07 -11.59
C VAL A 14 4.51 -0.60 -13.00
N MET A 15 4.73 -1.91 -13.10
CA MET A 15 5.02 -2.60 -14.35
C MET A 15 3.75 -3.09 -15.05
N SER A 16 2.72 -3.45 -14.28
CA SER A 16 1.45 -3.91 -14.83
C SER A 16 0.27 -3.59 -13.91
N GLY A 17 -0.92 -3.44 -14.51
CA GLY A 17 -2.15 -3.24 -13.75
C GLY A 17 -2.38 -1.82 -13.26
N TYR A 18 -1.72 -0.81 -13.82
CA TYR A 18 -1.86 0.61 -13.43
C TYR A 18 -3.32 1.08 -13.35
N MET A 19 -4.15 0.75 -14.35
CA MET A 19 -5.57 1.14 -14.33
C MET A 19 -6.34 0.46 -13.18
N ARG A 20 -5.97 -0.78 -12.81
CA ARG A 20 -6.56 -1.46 -11.65
C ARG A 20 -6.09 -0.85 -10.33
N LEU A 21 -4.83 -0.42 -10.26
CA LEU A 21 -4.29 0.33 -9.11
C LEU A 21 -5.10 1.60 -8.88
N GLN A 22 -5.30 2.42 -9.91
CA GLN A 22 -6.09 3.65 -9.81
C GLN A 22 -7.52 3.38 -9.31
N VAL A 23 -8.21 2.43 -9.93
CA VAL A 23 -9.58 2.07 -9.53
C VAL A 23 -9.64 1.57 -8.09
N GLN A 24 -8.67 0.75 -7.65
CA GLN A 24 -8.65 0.27 -6.26
C GLN A 24 -8.38 1.39 -5.26
N LEU A 25 -7.47 2.31 -5.58
CA LEU A 25 -7.19 3.48 -4.74
C LEU A 25 -8.42 4.39 -4.64
N GLU A 26 -9.11 4.67 -5.74
CA GLU A 26 -10.32 5.49 -5.73
C GLU A 26 -11.46 4.86 -4.92
N LEU A 27 -11.65 3.55 -5.04
CA LEU A 27 -12.77 2.85 -4.39
C LEU A 27 -12.51 2.47 -2.94
N GLN A 28 -11.26 2.15 -2.59
CA GLN A 28 -10.91 1.53 -1.30
C GLN A 28 -9.89 2.34 -0.49
N GLY A 29 -9.25 3.36 -1.10
CA GLY A 29 -8.12 4.07 -0.49
C GLY A 29 -6.87 3.19 -0.33
N LYS A 30 -6.88 1.97 -0.88
CA LYS A 30 -5.76 1.02 -0.80
C LYS A 30 -5.74 0.05 -1.98
N ALA A 31 -4.57 -0.48 -2.30
CA ALA A 31 -4.36 -1.52 -3.30
C ALA A 31 -3.17 -2.41 -2.93
N GLU A 32 -3.22 -3.68 -3.32
CA GLU A 32 -2.10 -4.62 -3.15
C GLU A 32 -1.28 -4.71 -4.43
N VAL A 33 0.04 -4.60 -4.28
CA VAL A 33 1.00 -4.62 -5.39
C VAL A 33 2.11 -5.63 -5.10
N VAL A 34 2.35 -6.54 -6.03
CA VAL A 34 3.41 -7.54 -5.90
C VAL A 34 4.70 -7.04 -6.55
N VAL A 35 5.80 -7.04 -5.80
CA VAL A 35 7.12 -6.67 -6.28
C VAL A 35 7.72 -7.82 -7.07
N THR A 36 8.06 -7.56 -8.33
CA THR A 36 8.72 -8.52 -9.21
C THR A 36 10.16 -8.78 -8.74
N GLY A 37 10.59 -10.04 -8.80
CA GLY A 37 11.91 -10.48 -8.34
C GLY A 37 11.91 -10.96 -6.89
N SER A 38 11.36 -10.19 -5.95
CA SER A 38 11.28 -10.62 -4.54
C SER A 38 9.99 -11.36 -4.20
N GLY A 39 8.89 -11.10 -4.91
CA GLY A 39 7.56 -11.63 -4.56
C GLY A 39 6.90 -10.95 -3.35
N GLU A 40 7.51 -9.88 -2.85
CA GLU A 40 7.01 -9.09 -1.72
C GLU A 40 5.69 -8.39 -2.08
N THR A 41 4.72 -8.40 -1.15
CA THR A 41 3.47 -7.65 -1.29
C THR A 41 3.58 -6.31 -0.60
N LEU A 42 3.20 -5.26 -1.31
CA LEU A 42 3.08 -3.90 -0.80
C LEU A 42 1.62 -3.48 -0.74
N HIS A 43 1.23 -2.83 0.35
CA HIS A 43 -0.03 -2.13 0.49
C HIS A 43 0.19 -0.67 0.10
N VAL A 44 -0.38 -0.27 -1.05
CA VAL A 44 -0.29 1.09 -1.58
C VAL A 44 -1.53 1.86 -1.18
N HIS A 45 -1.33 3.05 -0.64
CA HIS A 45 -2.35 4.01 -0.21
C HIS A 45 -2.14 5.34 -0.91
N GLU A 46 -3.21 6.12 -1.06
CA GLU A 46 -3.12 7.52 -1.44
C GLU A 46 -3.37 8.40 -0.21
N VAL A 47 -2.37 9.22 0.15
CA VAL A 47 -2.42 10.15 1.28
C VAL A 47 -2.03 11.53 0.76
N ASP A 48 -2.92 12.50 0.87
CA ASP A 48 -2.73 13.87 0.38
C ASP A 48 -2.20 13.94 -1.09
N GLY A 49 -2.79 13.12 -1.96
CA GLY A 49 -2.42 13.06 -3.38
C GLY A 49 -1.06 12.38 -3.66
N ARG A 50 -0.47 11.73 -2.65
CA ARG A 50 0.79 10.99 -2.77
C ARG A 50 0.57 9.51 -2.54
N LEU A 51 1.19 8.69 -3.39
CA LEU A 51 1.22 7.26 -3.19
C LEU A 51 2.24 6.88 -2.14
N VAL A 52 1.79 6.15 -1.12
CA VAL A 52 2.62 5.61 -0.05
C VAL A 52 2.51 4.10 -0.10
N ALA A 53 3.64 3.41 -0.15
CA ALA A 53 3.70 1.95 -0.12
C ALA A 53 4.21 1.48 1.24
N LEU A 54 3.48 0.56 1.86
CA LEU A 54 3.83 -0.09 3.11
C LEU A 54 4.11 -1.56 2.85
N SER A 55 5.11 -2.13 3.52
CA SER A 55 5.23 -3.60 3.58
C SER A 55 4.06 -4.19 4.36
N GLU A 56 3.83 -5.49 4.21
CA GLU A 56 2.80 -6.22 4.97
C GLU A 56 2.96 -6.02 6.49
N ASP A 57 4.18 -6.15 7.02
CA ASP A 57 4.46 -5.92 8.44
C ASP A 57 4.16 -4.49 8.89
N ALA A 58 4.51 -3.50 8.06
CA ALA A 58 4.25 -2.09 8.36
C ALA A 58 2.75 -1.79 8.32
N GLN A 59 2.01 -2.39 7.37
CA GLN A 59 0.55 -2.28 7.28
C GLN A 59 -0.13 -2.84 8.53
N ALA A 60 0.25 -4.06 8.94
CA ALA A 60 -0.30 -4.69 10.15
C ALA A 60 -0.09 -3.82 11.39
N ASN A 61 1.12 -3.28 11.57
CA ASN A 61 1.43 -2.39 12.69
C ASN A 61 0.59 -1.09 12.67
N VAL A 62 0.36 -0.50 11.49
CA VAL A 62 -0.50 0.69 11.35
C VAL A 62 -1.96 0.37 11.73
N GLU A 63 -2.47 -0.78 11.30
CA GLU A 63 -3.85 -1.22 11.63
C GLU A 63 -4.03 -1.46 13.13
N ASP A 64 -3.04 -2.06 13.79
CA ASP A 64 -3.02 -2.24 15.25
C ASP A 64 -3.04 -0.90 16.00
N LEU A 65 -2.17 0.03 15.59
CA LEU A 65 -2.10 1.37 16.18
C LEU A 65 -3.40 2.16 15.97
N ALA A 66 -3.98 2.10 14.77
CA ALA A 66 -5.25 2.74 14.46
C ALA A 66 -6.39 2.17 15.32
N THR A 67 -6.47 0.85 15.44
CA THR A 67 -7.45 0.15 16.29
C THR A 67 -7.32 0.57 17.75
N ALA A 68 -6.09 0.62 18.27
CA ALA A 68 -5.82 1.06 19.63
C ALA A 68 -6.21 2.54 19.87
N ALA A 69 -6.03 3.42 18.87
CA ALA A 69 -6.43 4.82 18.96
C ALA A 69 -7.97 4.99 18.96
N ILE A 70 -8.68 4.28 18.09
CA ILE A 70 -10.15 4.29 18.03
C ILE A 70 -10.75 3.81 19.35
N ASN A 71 -10.21 2.72 19.91
CA ASN A 71 -10.67 2.18 21.19
C ASN A 71 -10.42 3.13 22.36
N ARG A 72 -9.34 3.92 22.32
CA ARG A 72 -9.07 4.97 23.32
C ARG A 72 -10.06 6.12 23.21
N ALA A 73 -10.37 6.57 22.00
CA ALA A 73 -11.31 7.67 21.77
C ALA A 73 -12.79 7.33 22.07
N ARG A 74 -13.13 6.04 22.13
CA ARG A 74 -14.47 5.55 22.50
C ARG A 74 -14.72 5.50 24.01
N ARG A 75 -13.68 5.65 24.84
CA ARG A 75 -13.78 5.69 26.31
C ARG A 75 -13.92 7.13 26.79
#